data_AF-A0A6G9H6D1-F1
#
_entry.id   AF-A0A6G9H6D1-F1
#
_cell.length_a   1.000
_cell.length_b   1.000
_cell.length_c   1.000
_cell.angle_alpha   90.00
_cell.angle_beta   90.00
_cell.angle_gamma   90.00
#
_symmetry.space_group_name_H-M   'P 1'
#
loop_
_entity.id
_entity.type
_entity.pdbx_description
1 polymer ?
#
loop_
_entity_poly.entity_id
_entity_poly.type
_entity_poly.pdbx_seq_one_letter_code
_entity_poly.pdbx_strand_id
1 'polypeptide(L)'
;MALRHPDGDYAITTMYSVPDDAWYLELDLVAGQRTLVTAIVPDEDPARDPTVCFDPRAGHTDVPYDVMRWFMRRVEDEIRTSRAWMRLEPELVEIIRRLRQEHMGVIDEDDFPRVLAEVRTTVPEEDVPDVLEAAFGPHPDGTTLDRPHTPRPVDGQGEGDGG
;
A
#
# COMPACT_ATOMS: atom_id res chain seq x y z
N MET A 1 -11.58 -2.35 5.24
CA MET A 1 -11.28 -3.69 5.81
C MET A 1 -10.53 -3.53 7.13
N ALA A 2 -10.64 -4.46 8.08
CA ALA A 2 -9.97 -4.37 9.38
C ALA A 2 -8.92 -5.49 9.52
N LEU A 3 -7.66 -5.14 9.75
CA LEU A 3 -6.59 -6.10 10.04
C LEU A 3 -6.54 -6.36 11.55
N ARG A 4 -6.82 -7.59 11.99
CA ARG A 4 -6.80 -7.95 13.42
C ARG A 4 -5.39 -8.27 13.89
N HIS A 5 -5.04 -7.83 15.10
CA HIS A 5 -3.85 -8.31 15.80
C HIS A 5 -4.05 -9.81 16.16
N PRO A 6 -2.99 -10.64 16.19
CA PRO A 6 -3.11 -12.06 16.53
C PRO A 6 -3.81 -12.35 17.86
N ASP A 7 -3.68 -11.44 18.84
CA ASP A 7 -4.33 -11.56 20.15
C ASP A 7 -5.83 -11.18 20.13
N GLY A 8 -6.33 -10.63 19.02
CA GLY A 8 -7.75 -10.34 18.79
C GLY A 8 -8.28 -9.04 19.42
N ASP A 9 -7.59 -8.50 20.42
CA ASP A 9 -8.04 -7.31 21.16
C ASP A 9 -7.85 -5.99 20.41
N TYR A 10 -7.02 -5.99 19.36
CA TYR A 10 -6.69 -4.80 18.57
C TYR A 10 -6.97 -5.02 17.07
N ALA A 11 -7.31 -3.94 16.38
CA ALA A 11 -7.43 -3.91 14.94
C ALA A 11 -6.80 -2.66 14.34
N ILE A 12 -6.41 -2.76 13.08
CA ILE A 12 -6.11 -1.61 12.24
C ILE A 12 -7.25 -1.48 11.24
N THR A 13 -7.93 -0.34 11.26
CA THR A 13 -8.83 0.05 10.19
C THR A 13 -8.17 1.09 9.31
N THR A 14 -8.60 1.14 8.05
CA THR A 14 -7.99 2.01 7.04
C THR A 14 -9.09 2.69 6.24
N MET A 15 -8.96 4.00 6.07
CA MET A 15 -9.89 4.85 5.34
C MET A 15 -9.11 5.83 4.47
N TYR A 16 -9.56 6.04 3.24
CA TYR A 16 -9.04 7.11 2.40
C TYR A 16 -9.86 8.40 2.62
N SER A 17 -9.18 9.52 2.84
CA SER A 17 -9.80 10.84 2.92
C SER A 17 -9.51 11.62 1.64
N VAL A 18 -10.50 11.67 0.75
CA VAL A 18 -10.43 12.46 -0.49
C VAL A 18 -10.14 13.94 -0.21
N PRO A 19 -10.72 14.61 0.82
CA PRO A 19 -10.39 16.01 1.10
C PRO A 19 -8.94 16.25 1.53
N ASP A 20 -8.27 15.23 2.08
CA ASP A 20 -6.91 15.37 2.63
C ASP A 20 -5.83 14.77 1.72
N ASP A 21 -6.23 14.08 0.65
CA ASP A 21 -5.40 13.24 -0.21
C ASP A 21 -4.47 12.35 0.62
N ALA A 22 -5.10 11.60 1.55
CA ALA A 22 -4.37 10.86 2.57
C ALA A 22 -5.11 9.60 3.05
N TRP A 23 -4.30 8.62 3.43
CA TRP A 23 -4.72 7.42 4.15
C TRP A 23 -4.73 7.66 5.65
N TYR A 24 -5.86 7.31 6.26
CA TYR A 24 -6.05 7.27 7.70
C TYR A 24 -5.96 5.81 8.14
N LEU A 25 -4.97 5.51 8.97
CA LEU A 25 -4.79 4.21 9.59
C LEU A 25 -5.09 4.36 11.08
N GLU A 26 -6.12 3.66 11.55
CA GLU A 26 -6.63 3.77 12.91
C GLU A 26 -6.32 2.49 13.68
N LEU A 27 -5.61 2.60 14.80
CA LEU A 27 -5.44 1.53 15.75
C LEU A 27 -6.62 1.54 16.71
N ASP A 28 -7.45 0.51 16.61
CA ASP A 28 -8.68 0.36 17.38
C ASP A 28 -8.52 -0.71 18.46
N LEU A 29 -9.04 -0.41 19.65
CA LEU A 29 -9.36 -1.42 20.65
C LEU A 29 -10.72 -2.03 20.29
N VAL A 30 -10.73 -3.33 20.02
CA VAL A 30 -11.92 -4.07 19.56
C VAL A 30 -12.98 -4.08 20.66
N ALA A 31 -12.54 -4.36 21.88
CA ALA A 31 -13.38 -4.23 23.07
C ALA A 31 -13.68 -2.74 23.30
N GLY A 32 -14.95 -2.35 23.14
CA GLY A 32 -15.39 -0.97 23.33
C GLY A 32 -15.34 -0.08 22.07
N GLN A 33 -14.98 -0.64 20.91
CA GLN A 33 -15.06 0.01 19.59
C GLN A 33 -14.47 1.43 19.58
N ARG A 34 -13.18 1.53 19.91
CA ARG A 34 -12.54 2.82 20.16
C ARG A 34 -11.20 2.94 19.47
N THR A 35 -11.01 4.03 18.74
CA THR A 35 -9.73 4.41 18.17
C THR A 35 -8.80 4.98 19.24
N LEU A 36 -7.59 4.43 19.31
CA LEU A 36 -6.56 4.85 20.25
C LEU A 36 -5.54 5.78 19.58
N VAL A 37 -5.18 5.44 18.34
CA VAL A 37 -4.13 6.12 17.57
C VAL A 37 -4.58 6.22 16.12
N THR A 38 -4.34 7.37 15.50
CA THR A 38 -4.59 7.58 14.08
C THR A 38 -3.29 8.03 13.43
N ALA A 39 -2.86 7.34 12.38
CA ALA A 39 -1.80 7.77 11.49
C ALA A 39 -2.40 8.32 10.20
N ILE A 40 -1.87 9.45 9.74
CA ILE A 40 -2.28 10.11 8.51
C ILE A 40 -1.09 10.07 7.55
N VAL A 41 -1.27 9.40 6.40
CA VAL A 41 -0.24 9.21 5.38
C VAL A 41 -0.71 9.88 4.09
N PRO A 42 -0.23 11.09 3.77
CA PRO A 42 -0.47 11.73 2.49
C PRO A 42 0.14 10.90 1.38
N ASP A 43 -0.64 10.51 0.37
CA ASP A 43 -0.17 9.66 -0.72
C ASP A 43 0.03 10.41 -2.03
N GLU A 44 -0.77 11.46 -2.31
CA GLU A 44 -0.62 12.27 -3.54
C GLU A 44 0.44 13.40 -3.42
N ASP A 45 0.99 13.65 -2.22
CA ASP A 45 2.07 14.62 -2.00
C ASP A 45 3.24 14.01 -1.20
N PRO A 46 4.36 13.66 -1.87
CA PRO A 46 5.50 13.03 -1.21
C PRO A 46 6.27 13.97 -0.27
N ALA A 47 6.09 15.29 -0.38
CA ALA A 47 6.76 16.28 0.46
C ALA A 47 6.05 16.52 1.79
N ARG A 48 4.78 16.13 1.93
CA ARG A 48 4.06 16.18 3.20
C ARG A 48 4.51 15.06 4.12
N ASP A 49 4.84 15.41 5.36
CA ASP A 49 5.23 14.44 6.37
C ASP A 49 4.03 13.64 6.88
N PRO A 50 4.13 12.30 6.99
CA PRO A 50 3.17 11.49 7.72
C PRO A 50 3.11 11.89 9.18
N THR A 51 1.92 11.85 9.78
CA THR A 51 1.71 12.22 11.18
C THR A 51 0.97 11.14 11.95
N VAL A 52 1.16 11.12 13.28
CA VAL A 52 0.45 10.21 14.19
C VAL A 52 -0.14 11.03 15.32
N CYS A 53 -1.41 10.84 15.63
CA CYS A 53 -2.07 11.43 16.77
C CYS A 53 -2.71 10.36 17.66
N PHE A 54 -2.79 10.64 18.96
CA PHE A 54 -3.47 9.81 19.93
C PHE A 54 -4.84 10.43 20.20
N ASP A 55 -5.90 9.63 20.24
CA ASP A 55 -7.23 10.16 20.53
C ASP A 55 -7.22 10.75 21.95
N PRO A 56 -7.44 12.07 22.14
CA PRO A 56 -7.47 12.66 23.47
C PRO A 56 -8.69 12.20 24.28
N ARG A 57 -9.77 11.79 23.60
CA ARG A 57 -10.95 11.16 24.22
C ARG A 57 -10.65 9.74 24.63
N ALA A 58 -9.56 9.17 24.12
CA ALA A 58 -8.71 8.05 24.57
C ALA A 58 -8.56 7.84 26.09
N GLY A 59 -8.56 8.94 26.83
CA GLY A 59 -7.98 8.94 28.17
C GLY A 59 -6.53 8.40 28.13
N HIS A 60 -5.98 8.09 29.29
CA HIS A 60 -4.70 7.40 29.37
C HIS A 60 -4.93 5.91 29.16
N THR A 61 -4.71 5.42 27.93
CA THR A 61 -4.80 3.99 27.60
C THR A 61 -3.39 3.47 27.32
N ASP A 62 -2.97 2.46 28.06
CA ASP A 62 -1.72 1.76 27.80
C ASP A 62 -1.88 0.86 26.56
N VAL A 63 -1.09 1.12 25.53
CA VAL A 63 -0.99 0.26 24.35
C VAL A 63 0.24 -0.63 24.49
N PRO A 64 0.10 -1.97 24.43
CA PRO A 64 1.24 -2.86 24.44
C PRO A 64 2.26 -2.50 23.35
N TYR A 65 3.54 -2.60 23.68
CA TYR A 65 4.61 -2.20 22.77
C TYR A 65 4.61 -2.98 21.46
N ASP A 66 4.31 -4.28 21.52
CA ASP A 66 4.21 -5.16 20.36
C ASP A 66 3.05 -4.76 19.43
N VAL A 67 1.90 -4.39 19.99
CA VAL A 67 0.75 -3.87 19.24
C VAL A 67 1.10 -2.54 18.57
N MET A 68 1.73 -1.61 19.31
CA MET A 68 2.19 -0.34 18.75
C MET A 68 3.21 -0.57 17.63
N ARG A 69 4.17 -1.49 17.81
CA ARG A 69 5.15 -1.84 16.77
C ARG A 69 4.49 -2.44 15.54
N TRP A 70 3.51 -3.31 15.73
CA TRP A 70 2.72 -3.89 14.64
C TRP A 70 1.98 -2.80 13.85
N PHE A 71 1.33 -1.86 14.53
CA PHE A 71 0.69 -0.69 13.92
C PHE A 71 1.69 0.17 13.14
N MET A 72 2.80 0.56 13.77
CA MET A 72 3.81 1.40 13.12
C MET A 72 4.44 0.73 11.90
N ARG A 73 4.56 -0.61 11.88
CA ARG A 73 5.00 -1.33 10.68
C ARG A 73 3.99 -1.21 9.54
N ARG A 74 2.68 -1.32 9.82
CA ARG A 74 1.65 -1.13 8.78
C ARG A 74 1.63 0.31 8.25
N VAL A 75 1.89 1.29 9.12
CA VAL A 75 2.07 2.70 8.73
C VAL A 75 3.30 2.86 7.84
N GLU A 76 4.42 2.25 8.20
CA GLU A 76 5.65 2.27 7.38
C GLU A 76 5.44 1.62 6.01
N ASP A 77 4.72 0.50 5.94
CA ASP A 77 4.34 -0.13 4.68
C ASP A 77 3.49 0.81 3.81
N GLU A 78 2.54 1.54 4.39
CA GLU A 78 1.75 2.51 3.63
C GLU A 78 2.61 3.67 3.12
N ILE A 79 3.48 4.23 3.96
CA ILE A 79 4.39 5.31 3.56
C ILE A 79 5.29 4.84 2.41
N ARG A 80 5.84 3.63 2.48
CA ARG A 80 6.67 3.07 1.43
C ARG A 80 5.89 2.96 0.12
N THR A 81 4.70 2.38 0.15
CA THR A 81 3.86 2.23 -1.05
C THR A 81 3.52 3.60 -1.62
N SER A 82 3.02 4.52 -0.80
CA SER A 82 2.66 5.89 -1.18
C SER A 82 3.80 6.67 -1.82
N ARG A 83 5.02 6.52 -1.30
CA ARG A 83 6.20 7.20 -1.85
C ARG A 83 6.76 6.49 -3.09
N ALA A 84 6.53 5.19 -3.25
CA ALA A 84 7.03 4.43 -4.38
C ALA A 84 6.28 4.76 -5.66
N TRP A 85 4.94 4.74 -5.63
CA TRP A 85 4.15 4.96 -6.84
C TRP A 85 4.24 6.39 -7.36
N MET A 86 4.41 7.38 -6.48
CA MET A 86 4.68 8.78 -6.86
C MET A 86 6.01 9.01 -7.58
N ARG A 87 6.87 7.99 -7.71
CA ARG A 87 8.12 8.03 -8.48
C ARG A 87 8.00 7.38 -9.87
N LEU A 88 6.84 6.82 -10.21
CA LEU A 88 6.57 6.23 -11.50
C LEU A 88 6.32 7.32 -12.56
N GLU A 89 6.21 6.90 -13.83
CA GLU A 89 5.85 7.80 -14.92
C GLU A 89 4.48 8.47 -14.67
N PRO A 90 4.29 9.74 -15.05
CA PRO A 90 3.07 10.51 -14.75
C PRO A 90 1.77 9.81 -15.18
N GLU A 91 1.79 9.08 -16.29
CA GLU A 91 0.64 8.33 -16.79
C GLU A 91 0.26 7.18 -15.84
N LEU A 92 1.25 6.48 -15.26
CA LEU A 92 1.03 5.40 -14.29
C LEU A 92 0.54 5.95 -12.96
N VAL A 93 1.10 7.09 -12.53
CA VAL A 93 0.67 7.83 -11.33
C VAL A 93 -0.82 8.16 -11.42
N GLU A 94 -1.29 8.67 -12.56
CA GLU A 94 -2.70 9.02 -12.75
C GLU A 94 -3.63 7.80 -12.70
N ILE A 95 -3.19 6.67 -13.27
CA ILE A 95 -3.95 5.40 -13.22
C ILE A 95 -4.05 4.90 -11.78
N ILE A 96 -2.94 4.88 -11.04
CA ILE A 96 -2.90 4.43 -9.64
C ILE A 96 -3.77 5.33 -8.76
N ARG A 97 -3.66 6.65 -8.95
CA ARG A 97 -4.49 7.64 -8.25
C ARG A 97 -5.98 7.38 -8.46
N ARG A 98 -6.40 7.21 -9.72
CA ARG A 98 -7.78 6.86 -10.07
C ARG A 98 -8.24 5.56 -9.39
N LEU A 99 -7.44 4.50 -9.48
CA LEU A 99 -7.77 3.20 -8.88
C LEU A 99 -7.91 3.30 -7.36
N ARG A 100 -6.99 4.00 -6.69
CA ARG A 100 -7.06 4.23 -5.23
C ARG A 100 -8.30 5.02 -4.83
N GLN A 101 -8.68 6.05 -5.58
CA GLN A 101 -9.88 6.84 -5.31
C GLN A 101 -11.17 6.07 -5.57
N GLU A 102 -11.25 5.29 -6.65
CA GLU A 102 -12.47 4.57 -7.06
C GLU A 102 -12.75 3.36 -6.19
N HIS A 103 -11.69 2.63 -5.82
CA HIS A 103 -11.79 1.39 -5.06
C HIS A 103 -11.40 1.55 -3.59
N MET A 104 -11.03 2.76 -3.15
CA MET A 104 -10.58 3.01 -1.78
C MET A 104 -9.47 2.03 -1.38
N GLY A 105 -8.55 1.76 -2.31
CA GLY A 105 -7.39 0.87 -2.14
C GLY A 105 -7.72 -0.59 -1.84
N VAL A 106 -8.97 -1.01 -2.03
CA VAL A 106 -9.42 -2.40 -1.81
C VAL A 106 -10.23 -2.86 -3.02
N ILE A 107 -9.91 -4.03 -3.54
CA ILE A 107 -10.65 -4.62 -4.65
C ILE A 107 -11.15 -6.01 -4.26
N ASP A 108 -12.44 -6.25 -4.48
CA ASP A 108 -13.06 -7.55 -4.23
C ASP A 108 -12.71 -8.54 -5.35
N GLU A 109 -12.68 -9.85 -5.03
CA GLU A 109 -12.32 -10.92 -5.99
C GLU A 109 -13.22 -10.93 -7.23
N ASP A 110 -14.49 -10.55 -7.08
CA ASP A 110 -15.45 -10.49 -8.18
C ASP A 110 -15.17 -9.33 -9.16
N ASP A 111 -14.64 -8.21 -8.65
CA ASP A 111 -14.33 -7.01 -9.42
C ASP A 111 -12.91 -7.04 -10.00
N PHE A 112 -11.99 -7.77 -9.37
CA PHE A 112 -10.59 -7.85 -9.77
C PHE A 112 -10.38 -8.24 -11.25
N PRO A 113 -11.03 -9.26 -11.82
CA PRO A 113 -10.86 -9.61 -13.23
C PRO A 113 -11.23 -8.48 -14.19
N ARG A 114 -12.26 -7.70 -13.84
CA ARG A 114 -12.72 -6.57 -14.65
C ARG A 114 -11.72 -5.43 -14.61
N VAL A 115 -11.25 -5.05 -13.42
CA VAL A 115 -10.27 -3.97 -13.25
C VAL A 115 -8.93 -4.34 -13.87
N LEU A 116 -8.48 -5.59 -13.70
CA LEU A 116 -7.28 -6.10 -14.37
C LEU A 116 -7.37 -5.98 -15.89
N ALA A 117 -8.53 -6.34 -16.47
CA ALA A 117 -8.74 -6.19 -17.91
C ALA A 117 -8.67 -4.72 -18.34
N GLU A 118 -9.24 -3.79 -17.57
CA GLU A 118 -9.16 -2.36 -17.86
C GLU A 118 -7.73 -1.82 -17.78
N VAL A 119 -7.00 -2.15 -16.72
CA VAL A 119 -5.60 -1.71 -16.53
C VAL A 119 -4.74 -2.18 -17.70
N ARG A 120 -4.90 -3.43 -18.16
CA ARG A 120 -4.18 -3.96 -19.34
C ARG A 120 -4.46 -3.25 -20.66
N THR A 121 -5.57 -2.50 -20.78
CA THR A 121 -5.83 -1.69 -21.98
C THR A 121 -5.09 -0.37 -22.00
N THR A 122 -4.59 0.07 -20.84
CA THR A 122 -4.01 1.41 -20.63
C THR A 122 -2.56 1.38 -20.17
N VAL A 123 -2.13 0.28 -19.54
CA VAL A 123 -0.81 0.08 -18.96
C VAL A 123 -0.06 -1.01 -19.73
N PRO A 124 1.24 -0.83 -20.06
CA PRO A 124 2.08 -1.89 -20.60
C PRO A 124 2.08 -3.12 -19.69
N GLU A 125 2.04 -4.34 -20.25
CA GLU A 125 1.94 -5.58 -19.45
C GLU A 125 3.07 -5.73 -18.41
N GLU A 126 4.24 -5.11 -18.66
CA GLU A 126 5.38 -5.09 -17.74
C GLU A 126 5.14 -4.25 -16.47
N ASP A 127 4.32 -3.21 -16.55
CA ASP A 127 4.03 -2.27 -15.46
C ASP A 127 2.73 -2.64 -14.70
N VAL A 128 1.89 -3.51 -15.25
CA VAL A 128 0.63 -3.95 -14.63
C VAL A 128 0.81 -4.45 -13.20
N PRO A 129 1.80 -5.30 -12.86
CA PRO A 129 2.00 -5.75 -11.49
C PRO A 129 2.28 -4.61 -10.52
N ASP A 130 3.16 -3.68 -10.92
CA ASP A 130 3.58 -2.55 -10.07
C ASP A 130 2.41 -1.56 -9.86
N VAL A 131 1.57 -1.35 -10.88
CA VAL A 131 0.33 -0.55 -10.78
C VAL A 131 -0.68 -1.17 -9.82
N LEU A 132 -0.89 -2.49 -9.91
CA LEU A 132 -1.86 -3.19 -9.04
C LEU A 132 -1.39 -3.25 -7.58
N GLU A 133 -0.10 -3.55 -7.35
CA GLU A 133 0.47 -3.55 -6.01
C GLU A 133 0.41 -2.15 -5.39
N ALA A 134 0.71 -1.11 -6.18
CA ALA A 134 0.59 0.26 -5.72
C ALA A 134 -0.86 0.65 -5.41
N ALA A 135 -1.83 0.25 -6.24
CA ALA A 135 -3.22 0.63 -6.07
C ALA A 135 -3.93 -0.11 -4.91
N PHE A 136 -3.65 -1.40 -4.74
CA PHE A 136 -4.42 -2.28 -3.84
C PHE A 136 -3.60 -2.93 -2.71
N GLY A 137 -2.28 -2.75 -2.72
CA GLY A 137 -1.37 -3.50 -1.86
C GLY A 137 -1.15 -4.94 -2.36
N PRO A 138 -0.45 -5.79 -1.58
CA PRO A 138 -0.33 -7.21 -1.91
C PRO A 138 -1.72 -7.85 -2.01
N HIS A 139 -1.91 -8.78 -2.94
CA HIS A 139 -3.16 -9.53 -3.09
C HIS A 139 -3.62 -10.05 -1.71
N PRO A 140 -4.93 -10.13 -1.42
CA PRO A 140 -5.43 -10.69 -0.14
C PRO A 140 -4.85 -12.08 0.21
N ASP A 141 -4.38 -12.84 -0.78
CA ASP A 141 -3.75 -14.16 -0.63
C ASP A 141 -2.22 -14.13 -0.42
N GLY A 142 -1.59 -12.95 -0.40
CA GLY A 142 -0.14 -12.79 -0.25
C GLY A 142 0.70 -13.15 -1.49
N THR A 143 0.07 -13.52 -2.61
CA THR A 143 0.75 -13.71 -3.89
C THR A 143 1.15 -12.37 -4.49
N THR A 144 2.46 -12.13 -4.56
CA THR A 144 3.06 -11.17 -5.49
C THR A 144 2.86 -11.75 -6.90
N LEU A 145 2.35 -10.95 -7.84
CA LEU A 145 2.31 -11.36 -9.24
C LEU A 145 3.75 -11.62 -9.68
N ASP A 146 4.06 -12.90 -9.91
CA ASP A 146 5.40 -13.37 -10.22
C ASP A 146 5.93 -12.61 -11.44
N ARG A 147 6.89 -11.71 -11.21
CA ARG A 147 7.50 -10.91 -12.27
C ARG A 147 8.17 -11.90 -13.22
N PRO A 148 7.89 -11.89 -14.54
CA PRO A 148 8.65 -12.72 -15.46
C PRO A 148 10.12 -12.27 -15.39
N HIS A 149 10.96 -13.14 -14.81
CA HIS A 149 12.40 -12.98 -14.82
C HIS A 149 12.84 -12.88 -16.28
N THR A 150 13.19 -11.68 -16.73
CA THR A 150 13.90 -11.50 -18.00
C THR A 150 15.27 -12.17 -17.86
N PRO A 151 15.58 -13.22 -18.65
CA PRO A 151 16.91 -13.82 -18.61
C PRO A 151 17.91 -12.77 -19.09
N ARG A 152 18.92 -12.54 -18.27
CA ARG A 152 20.04 -11.65 -18.58
C ARG A 152 20.68 -12.11 -19.92
N PRO A 153 20.89 -11.23 -20.91
CA PRO A 153 21.53 -11.64 -22.15
C PRO A 153 22.95 -12.07 -21.83
N VAL A 154 23.34 -13.25 -22.33
CA VAL A 154 24.73 -13.69 -22.28
C VAL A 154 25.48 -12.83 -23.30
N ASP A 155 26.30 -11.91 -22.81
CA ASP A 155 27.18 -11.12 -23.68
C ASP A 155 28.19 -12.08 -24.32
N GLY A 156 27.96 -12.36 -25.60
CA GLY A 156 28.95 -12.97 -26.47
C GLY A 156 29.63 -11.90 -27.31
N GLN A 157 30.93 -11.70 -27.10
CA GLN A 157 31.98 -11.27 -28.05
C GLN A 157 33.18 -10.80 -27.23
N GLY A 158 34.43 -11.10 -27.52
CA GLY A 158 35.08 -11.72 -28.66
C GLY A 158 36.60 -11.59 -28.44
N GLU A 159 37.35 -12.45 -29.12
CA GLU A 159 38.73 -12.27 -29.60
C GLU A 159 39.71 -11.40 -28.78
N GLY A 160 40.71 -12.07 -28.19
CA GLY A 160 42.00 -11.49 -27.83
C GLY A 160 43.12 -12.33 -28.44
N ASP A 161 43.74 -11.82 -29.50
CA ASP A 161 44.97 -12.30 -30.13
C ASP A 161 46.20 -11.95 -29.27
N GLY A 162 47.25 -12.77 -29.32
CA GLY A 162 48.61 -12.41 -28.87
C GLY A 162 49.35 -13.45 -28.02
N GLY A 163 50.25 -14.22 -28.65
CA GLY A 163 51.32 -14.99 -27.98
C GLY A 163 51.85 -16.17 -28.78
#